data_AF-A0AA38GU92-F1
#
_entry.id   AF-A0AA38GU92-F1
#
_cell.length_a   1.000
_cell.length_b   1.000
_cell.length_c   1.000
_cell.angle_alpha   90.00
_cell.angle_beta   90.00
_cell.angle_gamma   90.00
#
_symmetry.space_group_name_H-M   'P 1'
#
loop_
_entity.id
_entity.type
_entity.pdbx_description
1 polymer ?
#
loop_
_entity_poly.entity_id
_entity_poly.type
_entity_poly.pdbx_seq_one_letter_code
_entity_poly.pdbx_strand_id
1 'polypeptide(L)'
;LCRVEDINVDGLVKGSVIHVNRARTVTVNSAGLITASGLGCRGGKGKGQVLSDLAGGGAGHGGKGGAGYFKGNLSEGGKEYGDADLPCELGSGSGNSTSELTTAGGGII
;
A
#
# COMPACT_ATOMS: atom_id res chain seq x y z
N LEU A 1 16.05 -20.93 -16.02
CA LEU A 1 15.41 -19.61 -15.87
C LEU A 1 16.25 -18.83 -14.85
N CYS A 2 16.97 -17.77 -15.26
CA CYS A 2 17.77 -16.99 -14.32
C CYS A 2 16.84 -16.19 -13.40
N ARG A 3 17.05 -16.29 -12.08
CA ARG A 3 16.28 -15.56 -11.06
C ARG A 3 17.24 -14.66 -10.30
N VAL A 4 16.84 -13.41 -10.08
CA VAL A 4 17.53 -12.52 -9.16
C VAL A 4 17.20 -13.01 -7.75
N GLU A 5 18.20 -13.50 -7.02
CA GLU A 5 17.99 -13.96 -5.65
C GLU A 5 18.09 -12.79 -4.66
N ASP A 6 19.11 -11.94 -4.78
CA ASP A 6 19.34 -10.86 -3.81
C ASP A 6 19.50 -9.49 -4.49
N ILE A 7 18.88 -8.46 -3.91
CA ILE A 7 19.00 -7.05 -4.31
C ILE A 7 19.66 -6.29 -3.16
N ASN A 8 20.82 -5.69 -3.42
CA ASN A 8 21.48 -4.78 -2.49
C ASN A 8 21.34 -3.34 -2.98
N VAL A 9 20.85 -2.46 -2.10
CA VAL A 9 20.67 -1.04 -2.38
C VAL A 9 21.68 -0.25 -1.54
N ASP A 10 22.70 0.27 -2.21
CA ASP A 10 23.74 1.14 -1.63
C ASP A 10 23.59 2.62 -2.02
N GLY A 11 22.55 2.94 -2.79
CA GLY A 11 22.26 4.30 -3.27
C GLY A 11 20.76 4.59 -3.33
N LEU A 12 20.35 5.53 -4.19
CA LEU A 12 18.96 5.97 -4.29
C LEU A 12 18.17 5.18 -5.34
N VAL A 13 17.10 4.51 -4.91
CA VAL A 13 16.01 4.02 -5.78
C VAL A 13 14.81 4.94 -5.57
N LYS A 14 14.47 5.72 -6.60
CA LYS A 14 13.33 6.65 -6.57
C LYS A 14 12.34 6.30 -7.68
N GLY A 15 11.07 6.16 -7.31
CA GLY A 15 10.00 5.92 -8.28
C GLY A 15 8.65 6.43 -7.78
N SER A 16 7.66 6.45 -8.66
CA SER A 16 6.27 6.62 -8.23
C SER A 16 5.78 5.34 -7.58
N VAL A 17 5.91 4.20 -8.26
CA VAL A 17 5.65 2.88 -7.68
C VAL A 17 6.91 2.05 -7.85
N ILE A 18 7.33 1.38 -6.80
CA ILE A 18 8.44 0.44 -6.82
C ILE A 18 7.82 -0.94 -6.61
N HIS A 19 8.12 -1.87 -7.50
CA HIS A 19 7.62 -3.24 -7.42
C HIS A 19 8.81 -4.17 -7.59
N VAL A 20 9.20 -4.82 -6.50
CA VAL A 20 10.24 -5.84 -6.52
C VAL A 20 9.59 -7.19 -6.75
N ASN A 21 9.72 -7.75 -7.96
CA ASN A 21 9.23 -9.09 -8.26
C ASN A 21 10.38 -10.10 -8.25
N ARG A 22 10.08 -11.32 -7.77
CA ARG A 22 10.98 -12.49 -7.84
C ARG A 22 12.33 -12.39 -7.12
N ALA A 23 12.61 -11.32 -6.35
CA ALA A 23 13.72 -11.30 -5.40
C ALA A 23 13.43 -12.19 -4.18
N ARG A 24 14.44 -12.85 -3.62
CA ARG A 24 14.37 -13.53 -2.33
C ARG A 24 14.63 -12.54 -1.20
N THR A 25 15.61 -11.66 -1.37
CA THR A 25 16.01 -10.68 -0.35
C THR A 25 16.21 -9.31 -0.97
N VAL A 26 15.72 -8.26 -0.30
CA VAL A 26 16.06 -6.87 -0.59
C VAL A 26 16.72 -6.28 0.63
N THR A 27 18.00 -5.96 0.53
CA THR A 27 18.78 -5.35 1.61
C THR A 27 19.08 -3.90 1.25
N VAL A 28 18.57 -2.97 2.07
CA VAL A 28 18.92 -1.55 1.97
C VAL A 28 20.05 -1.29 2.97
N ASN A 29 21.24 -1.03 2.47
CA ASN A 29 22.43 -0.79 3.28
C ASN A 29 22.41 0.63 3.86
N SER A 30 23.38 0.97 4.72
CA SER A 30 23.43 2.26 5.40
C SER A 30 23.50 3.49 4.47
N ALA A 31 24.05 3.33 3.26
CA ALA A 31 24.07 4.36 2.22
C ALA A 31 22.85 4.30 1.27
N GLY A 32 22.03 3.25 1.39
CA GLY A 32 20.87 2.99 0.55
C GLY A 32 19.63 3.78 0.96
N LEU A 33 18.84 4.18 -0.04
CA LEU A 33 17.54 4.81 0.16
C LEU A 33 16.56 4.35 -0.92
N ILE A 34 15.42 3.80 -0.50
CA ILE A 34 14.28 3.54 -1.38
C ILE A 34 13.21 4.59 -1.07
N THR A 35 12.74 5.31 -2.09
CA THR A 35 11.68 6.31 -1.95
C THR A 35 10.62 6.11 -3.05
N ALA A 36 9.38 5.91 -2.61
CA ALA A 36 8.21 5.83 -3.47
C ALA A 36 7.25 6.98 -3.14
N SER A 37 6.68 7.62 -4.17
CA SER A 37 5.74 8.74 -4.01
C SER A 37 4.32 8.43 -4.46
N GLY A 38 4.11 7.29 -5.11
CA GLY A 38 2.81 6.82 -5.56
C GLY A 38 1.99 6.37 -4.37
N LEU A 39 0.85 7.01 -4.19
CA LEU A 39 -0.18 6.55 -3.28
C LEU A 39 -0.87 5.33 -3.90
N GLY A 40 -1.52 4.51 -3.07
CA GLY A 40 -2.45 3.50 -3.54
C GLY A 40 -3.64 4.12 -4.27
N CYS A 41 -4.64 3.31 -4.63
CA CYS A 41 -5.82 3.81 -5.35
C CYS A 41 -6.95 4.18 -4.38
N ARG A 42 -7.71 5.26 -4.66
CA ARG A 42 -9.02 5.45 -4.01
C ARG A 42 -9.94 4.30 -4.46
N GLY A 43 -10.60 3.67 -3.51
CA GLY A 43 -11.51 2.55 -3.82
C GLY A 43 -10.83 1.30 -4.39
N GLY A 44 -9.56 1.06 -4.07
CA GLY A 44 -8.88 -0.22 -4.36
C GLY A 44 -9.58 -1.42 -3.72
N LYS A 45 -9.13 -2.65 -4.04
CA LYS A 45 -9.76 -3.89 -3.51
C LYS A 45 -9.82 -3.93 -1.98
N GLY A 46 -8.84 -3.34 -1.31
CA GLY A 46 -8.79 -3.19 0.13
C GLY A 46 -9.59 -2.01 0.68
N LYS A 47 -10.52 -1.42 -0.07
CA LYS A 47 -11.31 -0.27 0.41
C LYS A 47 -12.07 -0.61 1.70
N GLY A 48 -11.80 0.15 2.76
CA GLY A 48 -12.61 0.18 3.96
C GLY A 48 -13.91 0.92 3.79
N GLN A 49 -14.67 1.03 4.87
CA GLN A 49 -15.79 1.95 4.88
C GLN A 49 -15.27 3.39 4.79
N VAL A 50 -16.06 4.27 4.20
CA VAL A 50 -15.84 5.71 4.31
C VAL A 50 -17.10 6.26 4.93
N LEU A 51 -16.98 6.82 6.13
CA LEU A 51 -18.07 7.44 6.85
C LEU A 51 -18.40 8.81 6.26
N SER A 52 -19.58 9.33 6.57
CA SER A 52 -20.08 10.61 6.06
C SER A 52 -19.21 11.81 6.44
N ASP A 53 -18.47 11.70 7.54
CA ASP A 53 -17.52 12.71 8.01
C ASP A 53 -16.13 12.57 7.39
N LEU A 54 -15.95 11.62 6.46
CA LEU A 54 -14.70 11.30 5.74
C LEU A 54 -13.70 10.43 6.51
N ALA A 55 -14.03 9.95 7.71
CA ALA A 55 -13.23 8.88 8.34
C ALA A 55 -13.25 7.65 7.42
N GLY A 56 -12.08 7.12 7.07
CA GLY A 56 -11.99 5.98 6.17
C GLY A 56 -10.76 5.12 6.43
N GLY A 57 -10.99 3.81 6.56
CA GLY A 57 -9.96 2.79 6.68
C GLY A 57 -9.62 2.10 5.36
N GLY A 58 -8.64 1.21 5.39
CA GLY A 58 -8.24 0.38 4.25
C GLY A 58 -7.65 -0.94 4.71
N ALA A 59 -7.52 -1.91 3.80
CA ALA A 59 -6.92 -3.20 4.02
C ALA A 59 -5.49 -3.27 3.46
N GLY A 60 -4.67 -4.14 4.03
CA GLY A 60 -3.41 -4.57 3.43
C GLY A 60 -3.66 -5.66 2.39
N HIS A 61 -2.74 -5.77 1.42
CA HIS A 61 -2.69 -6.95 0.57
C HIS A 61 -2.28 -8.16 1.41
N GLY A 62 -3.10 -9.21 1.43
CA GLY A 62 -2.83 -10.42 2.22
C GLY A 62 -3.05 -10.30 3.73
N GLY A 63 -3.72 -9.24 4.20
CA GLY A 63 -4.03 -9.11 5.64
C GLY A 63 -4.90 -7.91 6.00
N LYS A 64 -5.28 -7.81 7.28
CA LYS A 64 -6.04 -6.65 7.77
C LYS A 64 -5.20 -5.39 7.66
N GLY A 65 -5.81 -4.32 7.14
CA GLY A 65 -5.21 -2.99 7.17
C GLY A 65 -5.66 -2.18 8.38
N GLY A 66 -5.45 -0.87 8.32
CA GLY A 66 -5.70 0.05 9.42
C GLY A 66 -7.10 0.68 9.39
N ALA A 67 -7.62 0.97 10.58
CA ALA A 67 -8.77 1.83 10.77
C ALA A 67 -8.40 3.31 10.54
N GLY A 68 -9.35 4.09 10.01
CA GLY A 68 -9.22 5.54 9.86
C GLY A 68 -9.93 6.27 10.98
N TYR A 69 -9.31 7.30 11.53
CA TYR A 69 -9.94 8.14 12.55
C TYR A 69 -9.99 9.59 12.08
N PHE A 70 -11.17 10.20 12.14
CA PHE A 70 -11.35 11.60 11.78
C PHE A 70 -12.47 12.20 12.61
N LYS A 71 -12.26 13.41 13.14
CA LYS A 71 -13.27 14.19 13.90
C LYS A 71 -14.03 13.41 14.99
N GLY A 72 -13.39 12.48 15.69
CA GLY A 72 -14.05 11.71 16.75
C GLY A 72 -14.56 10.34 16.31
N ASN A 73 -14.70 10.10 15.01
CA ASN A 73 -15.27 8.88 14.47
C ASN A 73 -14.18 7.92 13.96
N LEU A 74 -14.38 6.65 14.27
CA LEU A 74 -13.54 5.55 13.84
C LEU A 74 -14.23 4.82 12.67
N SER A 75 -13.51 4.67 11.57
CA SER A 75 -13.89 3.84 10.44
C SER A 75 -13.01 2.61 10.40
N GLU A 76 -13.63 1.44 10.49
CA GLU A 76 -12.92 0.17 10.42
C GLU A 76 -12.17 -0.01 9.09
N GLY A 77 -11.11 -0.81 9.15
CA GLY A 77 -10.31 -1.17 7.98
C GLY A 77 -11.12 -1.92 6.92
N GLY A 78 -10.55 -2.01 5.72
CA GLY A 78 -11.12 -2.83 4.65
C GLY A 78 -11.02 -4.32 4.91
N LYS A 79 -11.78 -5.09 4.14
CA LYS A 79 -11.60 -6.55 4.10
C LYS A 79 -10.25 -6.90 3.50
N GLU A 80 -9.63 -7.94 4.04
CA GLU A 80 -8.42 -8.53 3.47
C GLU A 80 -8.69 -8.87 2.00
N TYR A 81 -7.69 -8.64 1.15
CA TYR A 81 -7.75 -8.97 -0.27
C TYR A 81 -6.37 -9.43 -0.74
N GLY A 82 -6.34 -10.22 -1.81
CA GLY A 82 -5.10 -10.79 -2.30
C GLY A 82 -4.50 -11.83 -1.36
N ASP A 83 -3.22 -12.10 -1.56
CA ASP A 83 -2.43 -13.08 -0.82
C ASP A 83 -1.08 -12.46 -0.48
N ALA A 84 -0.68 -12.54 0.79
CA ALA A 84 0.55 -11.94 1.30
C ALA A 84 1.79 -12.49 0.58
N ASP A 85 1.72 -13.74 0.11
CA ASP A 85 2.80 -14.43 -0.59
C ASP A 85 2.77 -14.20 -2.11
N LEU A 86 1.69 -13.60 -2.64
CA LEU A 86 1.49 -13.30 -4.07
C LEU A 86 1.06 -11.84 -4.29
N PRO A 87 1.98 -10.86 -4.18
CA PRO A 87 1.69 -9.41 -4.26
C PRO A 87 1.39 -8.90 -5.68
N CYS A 88 1.02 -9.77 -6.62
CA CYS A 88 0.77 -9.39 -8.00
C CYS A 88 -0.52 -8.58 -8.21
N GLU A 89 -1.39 -8.43 -7.20
CA GLU A 89 -2.57 -7.56 -7.29
C GLU A 89 -2.32 -6.19 -6.64
N LEU A 90 -2.55 -5.13 -7.41
CA LEU A 90 -2.62 -3.77 -6.89
C LEU A 90 -3.92 -3.61 -6.10
N GLY A 91 -3.91 -3.07 -4.87
CA GLY A 91 -5.21 -2.92 -4.20
C GLY A 91 -5.36 -2.23 -2.85
N SER A 92 -4.34 -1.64 -2.21
CA SER A 92 -4.58 -0.96 -0.94
C SER A 92 -5.21 0.40 -1.22
N GLY A 93 -6.41 0.61 -0.72
CA GLY A 93 -7.14 1.85 -0.92
C GLY A 93 -7.90 2.23 0.34
N SER A 94 -7.71 3.45 0.82
CA SER A 94 -8.69 4.12 1.66
C SER A 94 -9.51 5.08 0.79
N GLY A 95 -10.56 5.65 1.36
CA GLY A 95 -11.31 6.70 0.70
C GLY A 95 -12.21 6.20 -0.44
N ASN A 96 -13.01 7.12 -0.97
CA ASN A 96 -14.05 6.84 -1.95
C ASN A 96 -13.65 7.44 -3.30
N SER A 97 -13.74 6.64 -4.37
CA SER A 97 -13.43 7.04 -5.73
C SER A 97 -14.28 8.22 -6.24
N THR A 98 -15.44 8.45 -5.61
CA THR A 98 -16.35 9.55 -5.94
C THR A 98 -16.15 10.81 -5.11
N SER A 99 -15.29 10.80 -4.08
CA SER A 99 -15.08 11.94 -3.18
C SER A 99 -13.63 12.43 -3.20
N GLU A 100 -13.45 13.65 -3.68
CA GLU A 100 -12.16 14.37 -3.70
C GLU A 100 -11.61 14.63 -2.29
N LEU A 101 -12.46 14.58 -1.27
CA LEU A 101 -12.11 14.89 0.12
C LEU A 101 -11.54 13.69 0.90
N THR A 102 -11.39 12.53 0.24
CA THR A 102 -10.89 11.32 0.88
C THR A 102 -9.49 10.99 0.38
N THR A 103 -8.63 10.44 1.24
CA THR A 103 -7.25 10.12 0.86
C THR A 103 -7.16 8.71 0.28
N ALA A 104 -6.32 8.53 -0.73
CA ALA A 104 -6.00 7.23 -1.28
C ALA A 104 -5.18 6.38 -0.29
N GLY A 105 -5.21 5.06 -0.43
CA GLY A 105 -4.49 4.17 0.48
C GLY A 105 -2.96 4.30 0.41
N GLY A 106 -2.25 3.61 1.29
CA GLY A 106 -0.80 3.49 1.21
C GLY A 106 -0.35 2.87 -0.12
N GLY A 107 0.78 3.34 -0.64
CA GLY A 107 1.43 2.76 -1.82
C GLY A 107 2.16 1.45 -1.49
N ILE A 108 2.44 0.65 -2.52
CA ILE A 108 3.29 -0.54 -2.44
C ILE A 108 4.73 -0.12 -2.77
N ILE A 109 5.68 -0.56 -1.94
CA ILE A 109 7.13 -0.57 -2.23
C ILE A 109 7.54 -2.02 -2.47
#